data_AF-A0A950ULF1-F1
#
_entry.id   AF-A0A950ULF1-F1
#
_cell.length_a   1.000
_cell.length_b   1.000
_cell.length_c   1.000
_cell.angle_alpha   90.00
_cell.angle_beta   90.00
_cell.angle_gamma   90.00
#
_symmetry.space_group_name_H-M   'P 1'
#
loop_
_entity.id
_entity.type
_entity.pdbx_description
1 polymer ?
#
loop_
_entity_poly.entity_id
_entity_poly.type
_entity_poly.pdbx_seq_one_letter_code
_entity_poly.pdbx_strand_id
1 'polypeptide(L)'
;MMAGHGLMWSNIYQPEKPKVKRRVEWKRLGALFAPYWPQQATVLLCIVIVSALGLVPGFVTAHIIDVAIPQRSLRLLAVDVGIILVSALLSAAIGVLQGYLNSLVGEGIMRDIRTSLVAHLHRMPLQFFTGTKTGEIMNRVSNDVDNVDNVVTGTLTSIITNVVLIATTLIAMFVWDWRLALLSIAVVPLMVLPLGPVGRRMYEIRKRTREKRDQIESITQETLSISGITLIKSFAREAYERARFYATGTRLMQLEIDLAMVGRWFIASVTAMIVVGPALVWLGGGWLAVSSTLKVGVIVAFVSFIQGRLYGPAAALAGIQVQVVSALAVFERIFDYLDMTPEQYDPPGATELPDVAGDIQFEDVSFSYGGERAVLHDVSFHVRPGDVAAFVGPSGAGKTTITALVPRFYDPQRGRVLVDGHDLRTVTLESLRRDIGIVTQETYLFHDTIATNLRYGKPTATDAEIEAAARAANIADFIDRLPERYETVVG
;
A
#
# COMPACT_ATOMS: atom_id res chain seq x y z
N MET A 1 13.00 42.43 26.39
CA MET A 1 11.56 42.52 26.74
C MET A 1 10.80 42.20 25.46
N MET A 2 9.98 41.13 25.51
CA MET A 2 9.12 40.57 24.45
C MET A 2 9.80 39.96 23.20
N ALA A 3 10.27 38.71 23.38
CA ALA A 3 10.46 37.75 22.29
C ALA A 3 9.17 36.92 22.15
N GLY A 4 8.58 36.94 20.95
CA GLY A 4 7.35 36.21 20.63
C GLY A 4 7.60 34.71 20.50
N HIS A 5 6.99 33.94 21.40
CA HIS A 5 6.82 32.50 21.28
C HIS A 5 5.83 32.18 20.16
N GLY A 6 6.33 31.73 19.01
CA GLY A 6 5.52 31.25 17.89
C GLY A 6 5.91 29.83 17.50
N LEU A 7 5.02 28.88 17.78
CA LEU A 7 4.91 27.52 17.22
C LEU A 7 6.21 26.68 17.10
N MET A 8 6.55 25.99 18.20
CA MET A 8 7.51 24.88 18.23
C MET A 8 6.80 23.57 18.66
N TRP A 9 5.62 23.29 18.08
CA TRP A 9 4.73 22.18 18.46
C TRP A 9 4.47 21.18 17.32
N SER A 10 5.49 20.80 16.54
CA SER A 10 5.32 19.79 15.46
C SER A 10 6.32 18.63 15.47
N ASN A 11 7.21 18.56 16.46
CA ASN A 11 8.20 17.48 16.58
C ASN A 11 8.05 16.63 17.85
N ILE A 12 6.92 16.72 18.54
CA ILE A 12 6.67 15.96 19.76
C ILE A 12 6.12 14.59 19.34
N TYR A 13 6.93 13.55 19.60
CA TYR A 13 6.65 12.14 19.34
C TYR A 13 6.63 11.74 17.85
N GLN A 14 7.78 11.24 17.36
CA GLN A 14 7.74 10.20 16.33
C GLN A 14 7.68 8.88 17.13
N PRO A 15 6.57 8.10 17.07
CA PRO A 15 6.66 6.71 17.52
C PRO A 15 7.90 6.11 16.87
N GLU A 16 8.72 5.33 17.61
CA GLU A 16 9.93 4.71 17.06
C GLU A 16 9.60 4.23 15.65
N LYS A 17 10.11 4.93 14.62
CA LYS A 17 9.85 4.55 13.24
C LYS A 17 10.26 3.09 13.17
N PRO A 18 9.38 2.18 12.71
CA PRO A 18 9.67 0.76 12.74
C PRO A 18 11.07 0.58 12.16
N LYS A 19 11.98 0.09 13.00
CA LYS A 19 13.36 -0.17 12.59
C LYS A 19 13.22 -1.26 11.54
N VAL A 20 13.34 -0.87 10.27
CA VAL A 20 13.24 -1.73 9.08
C VAL A 20 13.87 -3.07 9.41
N LYS A 21 13.04 -4.06 9.75
CA LYS A 21 13.48 -5.42 10.02
C LYS A 21 13.84 -5.96 8.65
N ARG A 22 15.15 -5.94 8.37
CA ARG A 22 15.79 -6.25 7.08
C ARG A 22 15.47 -7.64 6.46
N ARG A 23 14.55 -8.42 7.03
CA ARG A 23 14.13 -9.73 6.53
C ARG A 23 12.61 -9.82 6.54
N VAL A 24 12.02 -9.62 5.37
CA VAL A 24 10.63 -9.99 5.12
C VAL A 24 10.47 -11.50 5.36
N GLU A 25 9.51 -11.86 6.21
CA GLU A 25 9.20 -13.25 6.50
C GLU A 25 8.40 -13.87 5.34
N TRP A 26 9.11 -14.47 4.38
CA TRP A 26 8.52 -15.15 3.23
C TRP A 26 7.43 -16.18 3.58
N LYS A 27 7.48 -16.75 4.79
CA LYS A 27 6.45 -17.66 5.31
C LYS A 27 5.10 -16.95 5.51
N ARG A 28 5.09 -15.73 6.05
CA ARG A 28 3.88 -14.93 6.25
C ARG A 28 3.30 -14.45 4.93
N LEU A 29 4.15 -14.02 4.01
CA LEU A 29 3.74 -13.73 2.63
C LEU A 29 3.08 -14.95 2.00
N GLY A 30 3.72 -16.12 2.08
CA GLY A 30 3.18 -17.37 1.53
C GLY A 30 1.85 -17.79 2.17
N ALA A 31 1.64 -17.50 3.45
CA ALA A 31 0.39 -17.79 4.16
C ALA A 31 -0.81 -17.03 3.57
N LEU A 32 -0.62 -15.83 3.04
CA LEU A 32 -1.68 -15.07 2.35
C LEU A 32 -2.16 -15.76 1.06
N PHE A 33 -1.26 -16.49 0.38
CA PHE A 33 -1.60 -17.23 -0.84
C PHE A 33 -2.14 -18.63 -0.57
N ALA A 34 -2.00 -19.14 0.66
CA ALA A 34 -2.40 -20.51 1.00
C ALA A 34 -3.89 -20.78 0.74
N PRO A 35 -4.86 -19.88 1.01
CA PRO A 35 -6.27 -20.12 0.69
C PRO A 35 -6.56 -20.19 -0.82
N TYR A 36 -5.69 -19.59 -1.65
CA TYR A 36 -5.88 -19.40 -3.09
C TYR A 36 -5.01 -20.35 -3.95
N TRP A 37 -4.42 -21.38 -3.34
CA TRP A 37 -3.50 -22.29 -4.02
C TRP A 37 -4.10 -23.03 -5.24
N PRO A 38 -5.39 -23.45 -5.26
CA PRO A 38 -5.96 -24.13 -6.44
C PRO A 38 -6.10 -23.19 -7.64
N GLN A 39 -6.51 -21.94 -7.39
CA GLN A 39 -6.63 -20.91 -8.43
C GLN A 39 -5.25 -20.57 -9.00
N GLN A 40 -4.23 -20.44 -8.14
CA GLN A 40 -2.85 -20.19 -8.57
C GLN A 40 -2.27 -21.35 -9.40
N ALA A 41 -2.55 -22.60 -9.03
CA ALA A 41 -2.19 -23.76 -9.84
C ALA A 41 -2.86 -23.74 -11.22
N THR A 42 -4.13 -23.33 -11.28
CA THR A 42 -4.87 -23.17 -12.55
C THR A 42 -4.29 -22.04 -13.40
N VAL A 43 -3.93 -20.90 -12.80
CA VAL A 43 -3.24 -19.79 -13.48
C VAL A 43 -1.91 -20.26 -14.06
N LEU A 44 -1.10 -21.00 -13.30
CA LEU A 44 0.16 -21.55 -13.77
C LEU A 44 -0.04 -22.50 -14.97
N LEU A 45 -1.06 -23.36 -14.92
CA LEU A 45 -1.42 -24.23 -16.03
C LEU A 45 -1.82 -23.42 -17.27
N CYS A 46 -2.66 -22.39 -17.11
CA CYS A 46 -3.03 -21.48 -18.20
C CYS A 46 -1.81 -20.79 -18.81
N ILE A 47 -0.87 -20.31 -17.99
CA ILE A 47 0.39 -19.70 -18.45
C ILE A 47 1.18 -20.68 -19.32
N VAL A 48 1.34 -21.94 -18.88
CA VAL A 48 2.06 -22.96 -19.64
C VAL A 48 1.36 -23.25 -20.98
N ILE A 49 0.03 -23.40 -20.98
CA ILE A 49 -0.74 -23.68 -22.20
C ILE A 49 -0.65 -22.50 -23.18
N VAL A 50 -0.89 -21.26 -22.73
CA VAL A 50 -0.80 -20.05 -23.56
C VAL A 50 0.62 -19.88 -24.10
N SER A 51 1.62 -20.13 -23.25
CA SER A 51 3.02 -20.13 -23.66
C SER A 51 3.26 -21.14 -24.78
N ALA A 52 2.83 -22.39 -24.64
CA ALA A 52 2.97 -23.41 -25.69
C ALA A 52 2.21 -23.04 -26.98
N LEU A 53 0.94 -22.61 -26.87
CA LEU A 53 0.11 -22.21 -28.02
C LEU A 53 0.72 -21.05 -28.78
N GLY A 54 1.34 -20.08 -28.10
CA GLY A 54 1.96 -18.96 -28.78
C GLY A 54 3.24 -19.32 -29.57
N LEU A 55 3.74 -20.57 -29.49
CA LEU A 55 4.81 -21.05 -30.39
C LEU A 55 4.26 -21.43 -31.77
N VAL A 56 2.97 -21.80 -31.83
CA VAL A 56 2.30 -22.30 -33.04
C VAL A 56 2.45 -21.33 -34.21
N PRO A 57 2.21 -20.01 -34.09
CA PRO A 57 2.35 -19.09 -35.21
C PRO A 57 3.74 -19.11 -35.86
N GLY A 58 4.81 -19.22 -35.05
CA GLY A 58 6.18 -19.28 -35.58
C GLY A 58 6.44 -20.58 -36.36
N PHE A 59 6.10 -21.74 -35.78
CA PHE A 59 6.26 -23.03 -36.43
C PHE A 59 5.42 -23.15 -37.71
N VAL A 60 4.16 -22.72 -37.66
CA VAL A 60 3.25 -22.78 -38.81
C VAL A 60 3.67 -21.79 -39.90
N THR A 61 4.17 -20.60 -39.55
CA THR A 61 4.73 -19.67 -40.54
C THR A 61 5.93 -20.28 -41.26
N ALA A 62 6.81 -20.98 -40.55
CA ALA A 62 7.91 -21.72 -41.20
C ALA A 62 7.37 -22.79 -42.17
N HIS A 63 6.36 -23.55 -41.75
CA HIS A 63 5.73 -24.57 -42.60
C HIS A 63 5.08 -23.98 -43.86
N ILE A 64 4.40 -22.84 -43.74
CA ILE A 64 3.82 -22.12 -44.88
C ILE A 64 4.92 -21.76 -45.90
N ILE A 65 6.03 -21.18 -45.42
CA ILE A 65 7.14 -20.72 -46.26
C ILE A 65 7.86 -21.90 -46.92
N ASP A 66 8.11 -22.97 -46.17
CA ASP A 66 8.97 -24.07 -46.59
C ASP A 66 8.23 -25.18 -47.35
N VAL A 67 6.90 -25.26 -47.23
CA VAL A 67 6.09 -26.37 -47.77
C VAL A 67 4.90 -25.85 -48.58
N ALA A 68 4.02 -25.05 -47.97
CA ALA A 68 2.76 -24.66 -48.61
C ALA A 68 2.95 -23.77 -49.84
N ILE A 69 3.83 -22.77 -49.75
CA ILE A 69 4.15 -21.85 -50.86
C ILE A 69 4.87 -22.59 -52.00
N PRO A 70 5.95 -23.36 -51.76
CA PRO A 70 6.62 -24.13 -52.81
C PRO A 70 5.71 -25.14 -53.52
N GLN A 71 4.79 -25.80 -52.78
CA GLN A 71 3.84 -26.75 -53.34
C GLN A 71 2.63 -26.10 -54.01
N ARG A 72 2.50 -24.76 -53.95
CA ARG A 72 1.37 -23.98 -54.50
C ARG A 72 0.00 -24.53 -54.08
N SER A 73 -0.09 -25.08 -52.87
CA SER A 73 -1.31 -25.73 -52.37
C SER A 73 -2.12 -24.77 -51.50
N LEU A 74 -3.21 -24.24 -52.06
CA LEU A 74 -4.15 -23.39 -51.31
C LEU A 74 -4.82 -24.12 -50.13
N ARG A 75 -4.95 -25.44 -50.23
CA ARG A 75 -5.53 -26.25 -49.16
C ARG A 75 -4.61 -26.31 -47.94
N LEU A 76 -3.30 -26.54 -48.14
CA LEU A 76 -2.32 -26.52 -47.05
C LEU A 76 -2.24 -25.13 -46.41
N LEU A 77 -2.19 -24.09 -47.24
CA LEU A 77 -2.20 -22.71 -46.76
C LEU A 77 -3.45 -22.40 -45.90
N ALA A 78 -4.64 -22.82 -46.33
CA ALA A 78 -5.88 -22.60 -45.58
C ALA A 78 -5.90 -23.34 -44.24
N VAL A 79 -5.35 -24.57 -44.19
CA VAL A 79 -5.22 -25.34 -42.95
C VAL A 79 -4.23 -24.66 -42.00
N ASP A 80 -3.05 -24.27 -42.49
CA ASP A 80 -2.03 -23.60 -41.70
C ASP A 80 -2.54 -22.26 -41.12
N VAL A 81 -3.18 -21.44 -41.94
CA VAL A 81 -3.83 -20.20 -41.48
C VAL A 81 -4.94 -20.50 -40.47
N GLY A 82 -5.73 -21.55 -40.69
CA GLY A 82 -6.75 -22.02 -39.75
C GLY A 82 -6.15 -22.40 -38.39
N ILE A 83 -5.01 -23.09 -38.36
CA ILE A 83 -4.29 -23.45 -37.13
C ILE A 83 -3.80 -22.20 -36.40
N ILE A 84 -3.24 -21.21 -37.13
CA ILE A 84 -2.82 -19.93 -36.54
C ILE A 84 -4.02 -19.22 -35.92
N LEU A 85 -5.15 -19.13 -36.62
CA LEU A 85 -6.35 -18.46 -36.13
C LEU A 85 -6.93 -19.16 -34.90
N VAL A 86 -7.08 -20.48 -34.93
CA VAL A 86 -7.62 -21.27 -33.82
C VAL A 86 -6.69 -21.18 -32.61
N SER A 87 -5.38 -21.30 -32.78
CA SER A 87 -4.42 -21.16 -31.68
C SER A 87 -4.41 -19.76 -31.07
N ALA A 88 -4.57 -18.70 -31.88
CA ALA A 88 -4.70 -17.33 -31.41
C ALA A 88 -6.00 -17.11 -30.62
N LEU A 89 -7.14 -17.59 -31.13
CA LEU A 89 -8.44 -17.50 -30.44
C LEU A 89 -8.44 -18.29 -29.12
N LEU A 90 -7.86 -19.50 -29.12
CA LEU A 90 -7.73 -20.31 -27.91
C LEU A 90 -6.81 -19.63 -26.89
N SER A 91 -5.68 -19.07 -27.33
CA SER A 91 -4.77 -18.31 -26.46
C SER A 91 -5.45 -17.09 -25.85
N ALA A 92 -6.26 -16.37 -26.63
CA ALA A 92 -7.03 -15.23 -26.15
C ALA A 92 -8.09 -15.65 -25.13
N ALA A 93 -8.86 -16.71 -25.39
CA ALA A 93 -9.86 -17.22 -24.46
C ALA A 93 -9.24 -17.68 -23.13
N ILE A 94 -8.12 -18.41 -23.18
CA ILE A 94 -7.39 -18.82 -21.98
C ILE A 94 -6.78 -17.60 -21.28
N GLY A 95 -6.29 -16.60 -22.02
CA GLY A 95 -5.79 -15.35 -21.47
C GLY A 95 -6.85 -14.57 -20.68
N VAL A 96 -8.10 -14.55 -21.15
CA VAL A 96 -9.23 -13.95 -20.41
C VAL A 96 -9.51 -14.73 -19.12
N LEU A 97 -9.55 -16.06 -19.18
CA LEU A 97 -9.73 -16.90 -17.99
C LEU A 97 -8.59 -16.70 -16.98
N GLN A 98 -7.34 -16.66 -17.46
CA GLN A 98 -6.16 -16.38 -16.66
C GLN A 98 -6.26 -15.01 -15.99
N GLY A 99 -6.67 -13.97 -16.74
CA GLY A 99 -6.88 -12.63 -16.21
C GLY A 99 -7.95 -12.60 -15.12
N TYR A 100 -9.09 -13.24 -15.36
CA TYR A 100 -10.18 -13.35 -14.37
C TYR A 100 -9.72 -14.05 -13.08
N LEU A 101 -9.04 -15.21 -13.20
CA LEU A 101 -8.53 -15.94 -12.03
C LEU A 101 -7.49 -15.13 -11.26
N ASN A 102 -6.61 -14.42 -11.97
CA ASN A 102 -5.60 -13.57 -11.35
C ASN A 102 -6.24 -12.40 -10.58
N SER A 103 -7.26 -11.74 -11.15
CA SER A 103 -8.03 -10.71 -10.47
C SER A 103 -8.79 -11.27 -9.26
N LEU A 104 -9.39 -12.46 -9.37
CA LEU A 104 -10.11 -13.09 -8.26
C LEU A 104 -9.18 -13.37 -7.07
N VAL A 105 -7.97 -13.88 -7.32
CA VAL A 105 -6.99 -14.13 -6.26
C VAL A 105 -6.48 -12.81 -5.68
N GLY A 106 -6.19 -11.83 -6.53
CA GLY A 106 -5.78 -10.49 -6.12
C GLY A 106 -6.72 -9.80 -5.15
N GLU A 107 -7.94 -9.58 -5.62
CA GLU A 107 -9.00 -8.92 -4.87
C GLU A 107 -9.37 -9.69 -3.61
N GLY A 108 -9.29 -11.03 -3.67
CA GLY A 108 -9.46 -11.90 -2.51
C GLY A 108 -8.41 -11.63 -1.42
N ILE A 109 -7.13 -11.61 -1.78
CA ILE A 109 -6.03 -11.30 -0.85
C ILE A 109 -6.19 -9.87 -0.32
N MET A 110 -6.56 -8.90 -1.16
CA MET A 110 -6.72 -7.50 -0.73
C MET A 110 -7.86 -7.34 0.27
N ARG A 111 -9.00 -8.00 0.04
CA ARG A 111 -10.11 -8.06 1.00
C ARG A 111 -9.64 -8.59 2.35
N ASP A 112 -8.89 -9.68 2.36
CA ASP A 112 -8.44 -10.34 3.59
C ASP A 112 -7.43 -9.47 4.34
N ILE A 113 -6.50 -8.82 3.64
CA ILE A 113 -5.56 -7.86 4.24
C ILE A 113 -6.32 -6.68 4.83
N ARG A 114 -7.24 -6.06 4.06
CA ARG A 114 -7.97 -4.86 4.47
C ARG A 114 -8.88 -5.14 5.67
N THR A 115 -9.55 -6.29 5.67
CA THR A 115 -10.35 -6.78 6.80
C THR A 115 -9.49 -7.01 8.03
N SER A 116 -8.36 -7.70 7.89
CA SER A 116 -7.46 -7.99 9.01
C SER A 116 -6.85 -6.72 9.60
N LEU A 117 -6.45 -5.78 8.75
CA LEU A 117 -5.84 -4.52 9.17
C LEU A 117 -6.85 -3.63 9.92
N VAL A 118 -8.08 -3.48 9.40
CA VAL A 118 -9.12 -2.70 10.08
C VAL A 118 -9.52 -3.36 11.40
N ALA A 119 -9.72 -4.68 11.42
CA ALA A 119 -10.04 -5.42 12.64
C ALA A 119 -8.93 -5.30 13.70
N HIS A 120 -7.66 -5.27 13.27
CA HIS A 120 -6.53 -5.05 14.15
C HIS A 120 -6.48 -3.60 14.67
N LEU A 121 -6.67 -2.61 13.80
CA LEU A 121 -6.69 -1.18 14.18
C LEU A 121 -7.78 -0.87 15.20
N HIS A 122 -8.97 -1.49 15.10
CA HIS A 122 -10.03 -1.33 16.11
C HIS A 122 -9.65 -1.84 17.50
N ARG A 123 -8.64 -2.72 17.61
CA ARG A 123 -8.13 -3.25 18.88
C ARG A 123 -6.89 -2.51 19.37
N MET A 124 -6.45 -1.46 18.68
CA MET A 124 -5.27 -0.70 19.09
C MET A 124 -5.61 0.27 20.23
N PRO A 125 -4.70 0.46 21.20
CA PRO A 125 -4.93 1.35 22.32
C PRO A 125 -5.08 2.81 21.86
N LEU A 126 -5.83 3.62 22.62
CA LEU A 126 -6.04 5.04 22.31
C LEU A 126 -4.73 5.84 22.15
N GLN A 127 -3.67 5.42 22.85
CA GLN A 127 -2.32 5.99 22.71
C GLN A 127 -1.79 5.95 21.27
N PHE A 128 -2.14 4.91 20.51
CA PHE A 128 -1.75 4.79 19.11
C PHE A 128 -2.36 5.89 18.24
N PHE A 129 -3.65 6.20 18.47
CA PHE A 129 -4.39 7.21 17.70
C PHE A 129 -4.02 8.65 18.09
N THR A 130 -3.61 8.87 19.34
CA THR A 130 -3.10 10.17 19.78
C THR A 130 -1.66 10.44 19.30
N GLY A 131 -0.86 9.38 19.12
CA GLY A 131 0.51 9.48 18.61
C GLY A 131 0.67 9.42 17.08
N THR A 132 -0.36 8.98 16.35
CA THR A 132 -0.30 8.77 14.90
C THR A 132 -1.34 9.63 14.20
N LYS A 133 -0.95 10.34 13.14
CA LYS A 133 -1.88 11.17 12.37
C LYS A 133 -2.93 10.30 11.69
N THR A 134 -4.21 10.64 11.80
CA THR A 134 -5.31 9.91 11.14
C THR A 134 -5.08 9.74 9.63
N GLY A 135 -4.55 10.76 8.96
CA GLY A 135 -4.19 10.68 7.53
C GLY A 135 -3.11 9.65 7.21
N GLU A 136 -2.19 9.37 8.15
CA GLU A 136 -1.20 8.30 8.00
C GLU A 136 -1.84 6.91 8.09
N ILE A 137 -2.77 6.72 9.03
CA ILE A 137 -3.53 5.46 9.19
C ILE A 137 -4.35 5.20 7.93
N MET A 138 -5.07 6.21 7.43
CA MET A 138 -5.87 6.10 6.21
C MET A 138 -5.03 5.78 4.97
N ASN A 139 -3.86 6.43 4.83
CA ASN A 139 -2.93 6.12 3.74
C ASN A 139 -2.41 4.67 3.81
N ARG A 140 -2.23 4.11 5.01
CA ARG A 140 -1.80 2.71 5.16
C ARG A 140 -2.91 1.72 4.83
N VAL A 141 -4.15 2.01 5.21
CA VAL A 141 -5.31 1.12 4.94
C VAL A 141 -5.73 1.15 3.47
N SER A 142 -5.58 2.30 2.81
CA SER A 142 -5.91 2.45 1.39
C SER A 142 -4.68 2.25 0.51
N ASN A 143 -3.79 3.25 0.45
CA ASN A 143 -2.72 3.31 -0.55
C ASN A 143 -1.67 2.20 -0.41
N ASP A 144 -1.28 1.83 0.81
CA ASP A 144 -0.33 0.72 0.99
C ASP A 144 -0.96 -0.63 0.61
N VAL A 145 -2.25 -0.85 0.88
CA VAL A 145 -2.96 -2.06 0.43
C VAL A 145 -3.09 -2.07 -1.10
N ASP A 146 -3.42 -0.94 -1.74
CA ASP A 146 -3.51 -0.85 -3.21
C ASP A 146 -2.14 -1.03 -3.89
N ASN A 147 -1.06 -0.59 -3.25
CA ASN A 147 0.30 -0.84 -3.74
C ASN A 147 0.68 -2.32 -3.65
N VAL A 148 0.14 -3.06 -2.67
CA VAL A 148 0.32 -4.51 -2.56
C VAL A 148 -0.42 -5.26 -3.66
N ASP A 149 -1.61 -4.80 -4.04
CA ASP A 149 -2.40 -5.41 -5.13
C ASP A 149 -1.57 -5.54 -6.41
N ASN A 150 -1.00 -4.43 -6.89
CA ASN A 150 -0.17 -4.39 -8.10
C ASN A 150 1.00 -5.41 -8.11
N VAL A 151 1.47 -5.79 -6.93
CA VAL A 151 2.58 -6.74 -6.78
C VAL A 151 2.05 -8.16 -6.85
N VAL A 152 0.99 -8.43 -6.09
CA VAL A 152 0.38 -9.75 -5.93
C VAL A 152 -0.26 -10.19 -7.25
N THR A 153 -1.05 -9.33 -7.88
CA THR A 153 -1.75 -9.63 -9.14
C THR A 153 -0.86 -9.44 -10.35
N GLY A 154 -0.11 -8.35 -10.40
CA GLY A 154 0.68 -8.00 -11.58
C GLY A 154 2.06 -8.62 -11.57
N THR A 155 2.88 -8.23 -10.60
CA THR A 155 4.34 -8.44 -10.63
C THR A 155 4.70 -9.93 -10.55
N LEU A 156 4.18 -10.68 -9.56
CA LEU A 156 4.49 -12.10 -9.39
C LEU A 156 4.04 -12.94 -10.58
N THR A 157 2.79 -12.76 -11.02
CA THR A 157 2.24 -13.44 -12.19
C THR A 157 3.04 -13.11 -13.46
N SER A 158 3.49 -11.85 -13.60
CA SER A 158 4.36 -11.45 -14.71
C SER A 158 5.74 -12.12 -14.67
N ILE A 159 6.36 -12.29 -13.49
CA ILE A 159 7.62 -13.06 -13.37
C ILE A 159 7.42 -14.46 -13.92
N ILE A 160 6.42 -15.16 -13.38
CA ILE A 160 6.16 -16.56 -13.72
C ILE A 160 5.85 -16.67 -15.21
N THR A 161 5.00 -15.79 -15.73
CA THR A 161 4.66 -15.73 -17.15
C THR A 161 5.89 -15.52 -18.02
N ASN A 162 6.71 -14.52 -17.71
CA ASN A 162 7.90 -14.21 -18.50
C ASN A 162 8.96 -15.32 -18.42
N VAL A 163 9.17 -15.93 -17.24
CA VAL A 163 10.10 -17.04 -17.07
C VAL A 163 9.63 -18.27 -17.85
N VAL A 164 8.35 -18.64 -17.75
CA VAL A 164 7.78 -19.76 -18.51
C VAL A 164 7.83 -19.46 -20.00
N LEU A 165 7.54 -18.24 -20.43
CA LEU A 165 7.58 -17.84 -21.84
C LEU A 165 8.99 -17.92 -22.42
N ILE A 166 10.01 -17.44 -21.70
CA ILE A 166 11.41 -17.57 -22.10
C ILE A 166 11.82 -19.05 -22.11
N ALA A 167 11.50 -19.80 -21.05
CA ALA A 167 11.90 -21.20 -20.93
C ALA A 167 11.33 -22.06 -22.06
N THR A 168 10.01 -21.98 -22.34
CA THR A 168 9.39 -22.76 -23.43
C THR A 168 9.94 -22.37 -24.79
N THR A 169 10.18 -21.07 -25.01
CA THR A 169 10.72 -20.55 -26.28
C THR A 169 12.15 -21.02 -26.49
N LEU A 170 13.01 -20.95 -25.47
CA LEU A 170 14.38 -21.43 -25.55
C LEU A 170 14.42 -22.95 -25.78
N ILE A 171 13.62 -23.73 -25.05
CA ILE A 171 13.51 -25.19 -25.25
C ILE A 171 13.12 -25.49 -26.70
N ALA A 172 12.09 -24.82 -27.23
CA ALA A 172 11.65 -25.00 -28.61
C ALA A 172 12.75 -24.63 -29.64
N MET A 173 13.47 -23.52 -29.42
CA MET A 173 14.57 -23.10 -30.28
C MET A 173 15.73 -24.10 -30.27
N PHE A 174 16.14 -24.59 -29.08
CA PHE A 174 17.23 -25.57 -28.97
C PHE A 174 16.89 -26.91 -29.60
N VAL A 175 15.63 -27.36 -29.47
CA VAL A 175 15.15 -28.60 -30.10
C VAL A 175 15.13 -28.44 -31.63
N TRP A 176 14.82 -27.24 -32.14
CA TRP A 176 14.75 -27.00 -33.59
C TRP A 176 16.12 -26.81 -34.23
N ASP A 177 16.92 -25.86 -33.73
CA ASP A 177 18.32 -25.66 -34.15
C ASP A 177 19.13 -24.98 -33.03
N TRP A 178 20.06 -25.74 -32.43
CA TRP A 178 20.88 -25.26 -31.31
C TRP A 178 21.88 -24.16 -31.69
N ARG A 179 22.28 -24.06 -32.97
CA ARG A 179 23.27 -23.06 -33.43
C ARG A 179 22.61 -21.69 -33.52
N LEU A 180 21.42 -21.63 -34.13
CA LEU A 180 20.61 -20.41 -34.15
C LEU A 180 20.11 -20.04 -32.75
N ALA A 181 19.81 -21.01 -31.90
CA ALA A 181 19.44 -20.76 -30.50
C ALA A 181 20.57 -20.07 -29.72
N LEU A 182 21.81 -20.56 -29.84
CA LEU A 182 22.98 -19.93 -29.22
C LEU A 182 23.21 -18.50 -29.71
N LEU A 183 23.10 -18.26 -31.03
CA LEU A 183 23.22 -16.92 -31.60
C LEU A 183 22.16 -15.97 -31.04
N SER A 184 20.92 -16.46 -30.88
CA SER A 184 19.80 -15.68 -30.34
C SER A 184 20.00 -15.32 -28.87
N ILE A 185 20.52 -16.27 -28.08
CA ILE A 185 20.82 -16.07 -26.65
C ILE A 185 21.99 -15.10 -26.48
N ALA A 186 23.01 -15.15 -27.34
CA ALA A 186 24.19 -14.30 -27.24
C ALA A 186 23.87 -12.79 -27.26
N VAL A 187 22.75 -12.40 -27.88
CA VAL A 187 22.28 -11.01 -27.91
C VAL A 187 21.61 -10.57 -26.60
N VAL A 188 21.04 -11.50 -25.83
CA VAL A 188 20.32 -11.19 -24.58
C VAL A 188 21.25 -10.58 -23.51
N PRO A 189 22.45 -11.11 -23.22
CA PRO A 189 23.40 -10.46 -22.32
C PRO A 189 23.78 -9.04 -22.77
N LEU A 190 23.98 -8.82 -24.07
CA LEU A 190 24.29 -7.50 -24.61
C LEU A 190 23.15 -6.50 -24.35
N MET A 191 21.91 -6.98 -24.35
CA MET A 191 20.73 -6.20 -23.99
C MET A 191 20.62 -5.92 -22.48
N VAL A 192 20.97 -6.92 -21.65
CA VAL A 192 20.74 -6.85 -20.19
C VAL A 192 21.86 -6.13 -19.43
N LEU A 193 23.12 -6.30 -19.84
CA LEU A 193 24.30 -5.73 -19.15
C LEU A 193 24.22 -4.20 -18.90
N PRO A 194 23.72 -3.36 -19.83
CA PRO A 194 23.58 -1.92 -19.61
C PRO A 194 22.57 -1.53 -18.52
N LEU A 195 21.61 -2.40 -18.15
CA LEU A 195 20.55 -2.05 -17.18
C LEU A 195 21.09 -1.67 -15.80
N GLY A 196 22.10 -2.39 -15.32
CA GLY A 196 22.67 -2.16 -13.99
C GLY A 196 23.29 -0.76 -13.85
N PRO A 197 24.29 -0.40 -14.71
CA PRO A 197 24.91 0.92 -14.70
C PRO A 197 23.91 2.07 -14.91
N VAL A 198 22.99 1.92 -15.87
CA VAL A 198 21.96 2.93 -16.14
C VAL A 198 21.03 3.10 -14.94
N GLY A 199 20.59 1.99 -14.33
CA GLY A 199 19.73 2.01 -13.15
C GLY A 199 20.36 2.76 -11.98
N ARG A 200 21.66 2.53 -11.71
CA ARG A 200 22.42 3.27 -10.68
C ARG A 200 22.49 4.76 -10.99
N ARG A 201 22.81 5.14 -12.23
CA ARG A 201 22.86 6.55 -12.65
C ARG A 201 21.51 7.24 -12.52
N MET A 202 20.43 6.59 -12.96
CA MET A 202 19.08 7.11 -12.79
C MET A 202 18.70 7.28 -11.32
N TYR A 203 19.09 6.34 -10.45
CA TYR A 203 18.84 6.44 -9.01
C TYR A 203 19.53 7.67 -8.39
N GLU A 204 20.80 7.91 -8.72
CA GLU A 204 21.54 9.09 -8.24
C GLU A 204 20.88 10.40 -8.66
N ILE A 205 20.47 10.52 -9.93
CA ILE A 205 19.81 11.71 -10.44
C ILE A 205 18.44 11.86 -9.77
N ARG A 206 17.64 10.79 -9.68
CA ARG A 206 16.33 10.80 -9.00
C ARG A 206 16.44 11.29 -7.56
N LYS A 207 17.47 10.88 -6.82
CA LYS A 207 17.69 11.35 -5.45
C LYS A 207 17.86 12.87 -5.40
N ARG A 208 18.72 13.43 -6.26
CA ARG A 208 18.95 14.88 -6.34
C ARG A 208 17.71 15.64 -6.83
N THR A 209 16.98 15.08 -7.80
CA THR A 209 15.70 15.62 -8.27
C THR A 209 14.69 15.69 -7.14
N ARG A 210 14.57 14.63 -6.32
CA ARG A 210 13.70 14.60 -5.14
C ARG A 210 14.07 15.67 -4.13
N GLU A 211 15.35 15.80 -3.77
CA GLU A 211 15.83 16.85 -2.87
C GLU A 211 15.47 18.27 -3.36
N LYS A 212 15.55 18.52 -4.68
CA LYS A 212 15.15 19.82 -5.25
C LYS A 212 13.65 20.01 -5.34
N ARG A 213 12.88 18.94 -5.52
CA ARG A 213 11.42 18.97 -5.49
C ARG A 213 10.90 19.27 -4.09
N ASP A 214 11.47 18.62 -3.07
CA ASP A 214 11.16 18.88 -1.66
C ASP A 214 11.48 20.35 -1.30
N GLN A 215 12.55 20.92 -1.87
CA GLN A 215 12.87 22.34 -1.70
C GLN A 215 11.81 23.27 -2.31
N ILE A 216 11.26 22.94 -3.48
CA ILE A 216 10.15 23.68 -4.10
C ILE A 216 8.88 23.59 -3.26
N GLU A 217 8.57 22.41 -2.74
CA GLU A 217 7.42 22.18 -1.85
C GLU A 217 7.55 23.00 -0.56
N SER A 218 8.73 23.00 0.06
CA SER A 218 9.03 23.79 1.25
C SER A 218 8.85 25.29 1.00
N ILE A 219 9.38 25.83 -0.11
CA ILE A 219 9.16 27.25 -0.47
C ILE A 219 7.66 27.53 -0.65
N THR A 220 6.93 26.62 -1.28
CA THR A 220 5.49 26.77 -1.51
C THR A 220 4.71 26.79 -0.19
N GLN A 221 4.99 25.86 0.72
CA GLN A 221 4.37 25.80 2.04
C GLN A 221 4.72 27.01 2.90
N GLU A 222 6.00 27.44 2.90
CA GLU A 222 6.47 28.64 3.61
C GLU A 222 5.70 29.88 3.12
N THR A 223 5.65 30.10 1.80
CA THR A 223 5.13 31.32 1.19
C THR A 223 3.61 31.39 1.08
N LEU A 224 2.91 30.26 0.93
CA LEU A 224 1.44 30.20 0.83
C LEU A 224 0.72 29.98 2.16
N SER A 225 1.46 29.73 3.25
CA SER A 225 0.86 29.76 4.59
C SER A 225 0.28 31.14 4.90
N ILE A 226 -0.76 31.20 5.76
CA ILE A 226 -1.38 32.48 6.18
C ILE A 226 -0.32 33.44 6.72
N SER A 227 0.61 32.93 7.54
CA SER A 227 1.68 33.72 8.11
C SER A 227 2.70 34.18 7.06
N GLY A 228 3.09 33.29 6.15
CA GLY A 228 4.06 33.59 5.08
C GLY A 228 3.53 34.59 4.06
N ILE A 229 2.30 34.40 3.56
CA ILE A 229 1.72 35.31 2.57
C ILE A 229 1.49 36.70 3.17
N THR A 230 1.07 36.77 4.44
CA THR A 230 0.93 38.03 5.17
C THR A 230 2.28 38.73 5.26
N LEU A 231 3.35 38.03 5.63
CA LEU A 231 4.70 38.59 5.69
C LEU A 231 5.17 39.12 4.32
N ILE A 232 5.01 38.34 3.25
CA ILE A 232 5.41 38.75 1.90
C ILE A 232 4.67 40.01 1.47
N LYS A 233 3.36 40.08 1.73
CA LYS A 233 2.51 41.23 1.40
C LYS A 233 2.84 42.46 2.24
N SER A 234 3.07 42.30 3.54
CA SER A 234 3.46 43.38 4.44
C SER A 234 4.78 44.04 4.06
N PHE A 235 5.71 43.29 3.46
CA PHE A 235 7.02 43.79 3.03
C PHE A 235 7.13 44.01 1.51
N ALA A 236 6.06 43.85 0.72
CA ALA A 236 6.04 43.97 -0.74
C ALA A 236 7.18 43.18 -1.44
N ARG A 237 7.43 41.94 -0.98
CA ARG A 237 8.56 41.08 -1.41
C ARG A 237 8.20 40.07 -2.50
N GLU A 238 7.06 40.20 -3.18
CA GLU A 238 6.58 39.21 -4.16
C GLU A 238 7.58 38.94 -5.30
N ALA A 239 8.25 39.98 -5.80
CA ALA A 239 9.23 39.83 -6.88
C ALA A 239 10.48 39.04 -6.44
N TYR A 240 10.89 39.19 -5.18
CA TYR A 240 12.03 38.48 -4.61
C TYR A 240 11.71 36.98 -4.46
N GLU A 241 10.55 36.65 -3.86
CA GLU A 241 10.14 35.25 -3.73
C GLU A 241 9.89 34.58 -5.08
N ARG A 242 9.35 35.33 -6.07
CA ARG A 242 9.24 34.85 -7.46
C ARG A 242 10.61 34.49 -8.04
N ALA A 243 11.64 35.31 -7.84
CA ALA A 243 12.99 35.05 -8.34
C ALA A 243 13.65 33.85 -7.63
N ARG A 244 13.47 33.72 -6.31
CA ARG A 244 13.93 32.56 -5.52
C ARG A 244 13.27 31.27 -5.99
N PHE A 245 11.96 31.29 -6.22
CA PHE A 245 11.21 30.17 -6.76
C PHE A 245 11.68 29.81 -8.17
N TYR A 246 11.81 30.81 -9.07
CA TYR A 246 12.28 30.61 -10.43
C TYR A 246 13.67 29.95 -10.48
N ALA A 247 14.64 30.46 -9.72
CA ALA A 247 16.00 29.90 -9.70
C ALA A 247 16.04 28.44 -9.21
N THR A 248 15.24 28.10 -8.19
CA THR A 248 15.12 26.72 -7.70
C THR A 248 14.40 25.84 -8.73
N GLY A 249 13.35 26.37 -9.37
CA GLY A 249 12.59 25.69 -10.41
C GLY A 249 13.44 25.39 -11.65
N THR A 250 14.32 26.30 -12.06
CA THR A 250 15.27 26.07 -13.17
C THR A 250 16.24 24.93 -12.87
N ARG A 251 16.74 24.83 -11.63
CA ARG A 251 17.61 23.71 -11.23
C ARG A 251 16.87 22.38 -11.22
N LEU A 252 15.61 22.38 -10.76
CA LEU A 252 14.76 21.19 -10.82
C LEU A 252 14.51 20.79 -12.29
N MET A 253 14.19 21.74 -13.16
CA MET A 253 14.01 21.50 -14.60
C MET A 253 15.24 20.86 -15.24
N GLN A 254 16.46 21.35 -14.94
CA GLN A 254 17.70 20.75 -15.45
C GLN A 254 17.87 19.29 -15.01
N LEU A 255 17.63 18.99 -13.74
CA LEU A 255 17.71 17.62 -13.22
C LEU A 255 16.64 16.69 -13.82
N GLU A 256 15.41 17.19 -14.04
CA GLU A 256 14.35 16.44 -14.69
C GLU A 256 14.70 16.16 -16.17
N ILE A 257 15.29 17.12 -16.88
CA ILE A 257 15.79 16.92 -18.25
C ILE A 257 16.91 15.88 -18.25
N ASP A 258 17.89 15.98 -17.36
CA ASP A 258 18.99 15.01 -17.25
C ASP A 258 18.46 13.60 -16.99
N LEU A 259 17.51 13.46 -16.06
CA LEU A 259 16.85 12.20 -15.76
C LEU A 259 16.11 11.64 -16.98
N ALA A 260 15.35 12.48 -17.68
CA ALA A 260 14.62 12.11 -18.87
C ALA A 260 15.56 11.67 -19.99
N MET A 261 16.69 12.35 -20.19
CA MET A 261 17.67 12.02 -21.22
C MET A 261 18.34 10.66 -20.94
N VAL A 262 18.69 10.35 -19.69
CA VAL A 262 19.19 9.02 -19.33
C VAL A 262 18.16 7.94 -19.67
N GLY A 263 16.88 8.17 -19.33
CA GLY A 263 15.79 7.26 -19.67
C GLY A 263 15.57 7.09 -21.18
N ARG A 264 15.61 8.18 -21.95
CA ARG A 264 15.44 8.16 -23.42
C ARG A 264 16.56 7.41 -24.11
N TRP A 265 17.82 7.65 -23.76
CA TRP A 265 18.95 6.91 -24.31
C TRP A 265 18.90 5.42 -23.97
N PHE A 266 18.42 5.09 -22.78
CA PHE A 266 18.21 3.71 -22.38
C PHE A 266 17.12 3.02 -23.24
N ILE A 267 15.94 3.63 -23.37
CA ILE A 267 14.86 3.10 -24.21
C ILE A 267 15.34 2.99 -25.67
N ALA A 268 16.01 4.00 -26.20
CA ALA A 268 16.56 3.96 -27.56
C ALA A 268 17.54 2.80 -27.75
N SER A 269 18.40 2.51 -26.77
CA SER A 269 19.33 1.38 -26.80
C SER A 269 18.62 0.03 -26.79
N VAL A 270 17.57 -0.11 -25.96
CA VAL A 270 16.72 -1.30 -25.93
C VAL A 270 15.99 -1.49 -27.25
N THR A 271 15.39 -0.44 -27.81
CA THR A 271 14.70 -0.47 -29.11
C THR A 271 15.66 -0.82 -30.25
N ALA A 272 16.88 -0.28 -30.25
CA ALA A 272 17.90 -0.65 -31.23
C ALA A 272 18.25 -2.15 -31.13
N MET A 273 18.36 -2.70 -29.93
CA MET A 273 18.67 -4.11 -29.72
C MET A 273 17.58 -5.04 -30.25
N ILE A 274 16.30 -4.63 -30.20
CA ILE A 274 15.18 -5.36 -30.78
C ILE A 274 15.33 -5.56 -32.30
N VAL A 275 16.04 -4.65 -32.98
CA VAL A 275 16.33 -4.75 -34.42
C VAL A 275 17.64 -5.49 -34.68
N VAL A 276 18.69 -5.18 -33.92
CA VAL A 276 20.03 -5.76 -34.09
C VAL A 276 20.02 -7.28 -33.92
N GLY A 277 19.28 -7.79 -32.93
CA GLY A 277 19.21 -9.22 -32.67
C GLY A 277 18.70 -10.06 -33.84
N PRO A 278 17.48 -9.79 -34.33
CA PRO A 278 16.96 -10.36 -35.58
C PRO A 278 17.88 -10.18 -36.78
N ALA A 279 18.54 -9.03 -36.92
CA ALA A 279 19.47 -8.79 -38.02
C ALA A 279 20.70 -9.73 -37.96
N LEU A 280 21.24 -9.96 -36.76
CA LEU A 280 22.32 -10.94 -36.56
C LEU A 280 21.86 -12.37 -36.86
N VAL A 281 20.62 -12.71 -36.53
CA VAL A 281 20.04 -14.03 -36.82
C VAL A 281 19.75 -14.20 -38.31
N TRP A 282 19.34 -13.13 -39.01
CA TRP A 282 19.28 -13.12 -40.47
C TRP A 282 20.66 -13.31 -41.10
N LEU A 283 21.71 -12.67 -40.56
CA LEU A 283 23.07 -12.82 -41.06
C LEU A 283 23.61 -14.24 -40.83
N GLY A 284 23.54 -14.74 -39.60
CA GLY A 284 24.03 -16.07 -39.22
C GLY A 284 23.19 -17.20 -39.79
N GLY A 285 21.86 -17.06 -39.76
CA GLY A 285 20.92 -18.00 -40.37
C GLY A 285 20.96 -17.98 -41.88
N GLY A 286 21.12 -16.80 -42.50
CA GLY A 286 21.31 -16.68 -43.94
C GLY A 286 22.62 -17.34 -44.40
N TRP A 287 23.72 -17.12 -43.66
CA TRP A 287 24.98 -17.82 -43.90
C TRP A 287 24.80 -19.34 -43.78
N LEU A 288 24.12 -19.82 -42.73
CA LEU A 288 23.79 -21.23 -42.55
C LEU A 288 22.89 -21.77 -43.67
N ALA A 289 21.90 -21.03 -44.15
CA ALA A 289 21.02 -21.45 -45.26
C ALA A 289 21.74 -21.51 -46.61
N VAL A 290 22.78 -20.70 -46.80
CA VAL A 290 23.64 -20.77 -48.00
C VAL A 290 24.66 -21.92 -47.88
N SER A 291 25.20 -22.17 -46.68
CA SER A 291 26.24 -23.18 -46.45
C SER A 291 25.71 -24.58 -46.08
N SER A 292 24.44 -24.72 -45.71
CA SER A 292 23.80 -25.95 -45.21
C SER A 292 22.33 -26.04 -45.67
N THR A 293 21.64 -27.17 -45.41
CA THR A 293 20.24 -27.41 -45.80
C THR A 293 19.20 -26.75 -44.88
N LEU A 294 19.54 -25.64 -44.23
CA LEU A 294 18.64 -24.95 -43.31
C LEU A 294 17.59 -24.16 -44.11
N LYS A 295 16.31 -24.42 -43.87
CA LYS A 295 15.24 -23.82 -44.65
C LYS A 295 14.96 -22.38 -44.22
N VAL A 296 14.51 -21.54 -45.16
CA VAL A 296 14.27 -20.11 -44.92
C VAL A 296 13.17 -19.88 -43.89
N GLY A 297 12.14 -20.72 -43.87
CA GLY A 297 11.04 -20.65 -42.90
C GLY A 297 11.52 -20.78 -41.45
N VAL A 298 12.56 -21.58 -41.19
CA VAL A 298 13.17 -21.71 -39.86
C VAL A 298 13.76 -20.37 -39.40
N ILE A 299 14.48 -19.65 -40.26
CA ILE A 299 15.06 -18.35 -39.92
C ILE A 299 13.96 -17.35 -39.57
N VAL A 300 12.88 -17.33 -40.35
CA VAL A 300 11.71 -16.45 -40.10
C VAL A 300 11.06 -16.76 -38.76
N ALA A 301 10.88 -18.04 -38.42
CA ALA A 301 10.32 -18.45 -37.14
C ALA A 301 11.22 -18.04 -35.96
N PHE A 302 12.54 -18.22 -36.08
CA PHE A 302 13.49 -17.80 -35.05
C PHE A 302 13.44 -16.28 -34.84
N VAL A 303 13.42 -15.49 -35.91
CA VAL A 303 13.26 -14.03 -35.82
C VAL A 303 11.97 -13.64 -35.09
N SER A 304 10.86 -14.31 -35.42
CA SER A 304 9.56 -14.09 -34.76
C SER A 304 9.62 -14.43 -33.26
N PHE A 305 10.22 -15.56 -32.89
CA PHE A 305 10.40 -15.96 -31.49
C PHE A 305 11.25 -14.96 -30.70
N ILE A 306 12.33 -14.46 -31.29
CA ILE A 306 13.22 -13.50 -30.63
C ILE A 306 12.48 -12.19 -30.35
N GLN A 307 11.83 -11.63 -31.37
CA GLN A 307 11.13 -10.34 -31.27
C GLN A 307 9.94 -10.42 -30.31
N GLY A 308 9.11 -11.45 -30.44
CA GLY A 308 7.84 -11.55 -29.71
C GLY A 308 7.94 -12.21 -28.33
N ARG A 309 8.90 -13.11 -28.11
CA ARG A 309 8.87 -14.05 -26.98
C ARG A 309 10.15 -14.13 -26.16
N LEU A 310 11.26 -13.58 -26.65
CA LEU A 310 12.53 -13.57 -25.90
C LEU A 310 12.86 -12.17 -25.37
N TYR A 311 12.88 -11.15 -26.23
CA TYR A 311 13.39 -9.82 -25.83
C TYR A 311 12.45 -9.02 -24.94
N GLY A 312 11.15 -8.98 -25.25
CA GLY A 312 10.16 -8.30 -24.41
C GLY A 312 10.14 -8.86 -22.97
N PRO A 313 9.95 -10.18 -22.80
CA PRO A 313 9.99 -10.84 -21.48
C PRO A 313 11.31 -10.67 -20.74
N ALA A 314 12.46 -10.76 -21.45
CA ALA A 314 13.77 -10.52 -20.83
C ALA A 314 13.92 -9.08 -20.32
N ALA A 315 13.44 -8.09 -21.08
CA ALA A 315 13.41 -6.69 -20.65
C ALA A 315 12.53 -6.49 -19.42
N ALA A 316 11.34 -7.10 -19.42
CA ALA A 316 10.39 -7.02 -18.30
C ALA A 316 10.99 -7.60 -17.01
N LEU A 317 11.65 -8.76 -17.08
CA LEU A 317 12.35 -9.35 -15.94
C LEU A 317 13.49 -8.47 -15.43
N ALA A 318 14.23 -7.80 -16.32
CA ALA A 318 15.32 -6.91 -15.91
C ALA A 318 14.82 -5.65 -15.16
N GLY A 319 13.61 -5.17 -15.49
CA GLY A 319 12.96 -4.06 -14.80
C GLY A 319 12.38 -4.41 -13.43
N ILE A 320 12.24 -5.69 -13.12
CA ILE A 320 11.37 -6.12 -12.02
C ILE A 320 11.95 -5.91 -10.62
N GLN A 321 13.27 -5.82 -10.50
CA GLN A 321 13.96 -5.56 -9.23
C GLN A 321 13.41 -4.33 -8.50
N VAL A 322 13.00 -3.29 -9.23
CA VAL A 322 12.44 -2.06 -8.65
C VAL A 322 11.05 -2.32 -8.06
N GLN A 323 10.21 -3.06 -8.80
CA GLN A 323 8.86 -3.39 -8.37
C GLN A 323 8.88 -4.30 -7.14
N VAL A 324 9.74 -5.34 -7.14
CA VAL A 324 9.87 -6.27 -6.01
C VAL A 324 10.39 -5.56 -4.75
N VAL A 325 11.42 -4.71 -4.86
CA VAL A 325 11.94 -3.97 -3.69
C VAL A 325 10.89 -3.01 -3.13
N SER A 326 10.18 -2.29 -4.00
CA SER A 326 9.09 -1.39 -3.58
C SER A 326 7.97 -2.16 -2.87
N ALA A 327 7.60 -3.32 -3.41
CA ALA A 327 6.58 -4.19 -2.85
C ALA A 327 6.91 -4.67 -1.44
N LEU A 328 8.13 -5.19 -1.27
CA LEU A 328 8.59 -5.75 0.00
C LEU A 328 8.55 -4.69 1.10
N ALA A 329 8.90 -3.44 0.79
CA ALA A 329 8.81 -2.33 1.73
C ALA A 329 7.36 -2.01 2.15
N VAL A 330 6.38 -2.21 1.28
CA VAL A 330 4.96 -2.00 1.60
C VAL A 330 4.45 -3.13 2.50
N PHE A 331 4.74 -4.38 2.16
CA PHE A 331 4.42 -5.53 3.01
C PHE A 331 5.03 -5.42 4.41
N GLU A 332 6.28 -4.98 4.50
CA GLU A 332 6.94 -4.75 5.78
C GLU A 332 6.16 -3.74 6.64
N ARG A 333 5.74 -2.61 6.07
CA ARG A 333 4.92 -1.62 6.80
C ARG A 333 3.57 -2.15 7.27
N ILE A 334 2.90 -2.98 6.45
CA ILE A 334 1.61 -3.58 6.82
C ILE A 334 1.82 -4.60 7.94
N PHE A 335 2.84 -5.45 7.83
CA PHE A 335 3.15 -6.42 8.89
C PHE A 335 3.63 -5.75 10.17
N ASP A 336 4.40 -4.67 10.09
CA ASP A 336 4.77 -3.88 11.26
C ASP A 336 3.53 -3.38 12.02
N TYR A 337 2.47 -3.01 11.30
CA TYR A 337 1.20 -2.61 11.90
C TYR A 337 0.45 -3.78 12.51
N LEU A 338 0.35 -4.90 11.79
CA LEU A 338 -0.31 -6.11 12.28
C LEU A 338 0.43 -6.79 13.44
N ASP A 339 1.74 -6.53 13.57
CA ASP A 339 2.59 -7.01 14.67
C ASP A 339 2.61 -6.07 15.87
N MET A 340 2.00 -4.88 15.77
CA MET A 340 1.82 -4.04 16.94
C MET A 340 0.97 -4.79 17.96
N THR A 341 1.32 -4.63 19.24
CA THR A 341 0.58 -5.30 20.30
C THR A 341 -0.78 -4.59 20.44
N PRO A 342 -1.91 -5.30 20.22
CA PRO A 342 -3.22 -4.73 20.48
C PRO A 342 -3.35 -4.35 21.95
N GLU A 343 -4.33 -3.52 22.28
CA GLU A 343 -4.77 -3.34 23.66
C GLU A 343 -5.13 -4.73 24.20
N GLN A 344 -4.36 -5.22 25.19
CA GLN A 344 -4.77 -6.41 25.94
C GLN A 344 -6.00 -5.98 26.73
N TYR A 345 -7.18 -6.24 26.14
CA TYR A 345 -8.45 -5.80 26.72
C TYR A 345 -8.53 -6.19 28.20
N ASP A 346 -8.23 -7.44 28.48
CA ASP A 346 -8.31 -8.00 29.82
C ASP A 346 -7.04 -8.79 30.14
N PRO A 347 -6.35 -8.54 31.26
CA PRO A 347 -5.24 -9.37 31.68
C PRO A 347 -5.70 -10.80 31.98
N PRO A 348 -4.79 -11.80 31.90
CA PRO A 348 -5.12 -13.18 32.26
C PRO A 348 -5.65 -13.25 33.69
N GLY A 349 -6.92 -13.62 33.86
CA GLY A 349 -7.59 -13.69 35.16
C GLY A 349 -8.38 -12.45 35.56
N ALA A 350 -8.63 -11.51 34.63
CA ALA A 350 -9.55 -10.40 34.88
C ALA A 350 -10.96 -10.90 35.19
N THR A 351 -11.61 -10.25 36.17
CA THR A 351 -13.00 -10.56 36.56
C THR A 351 -13.95 -9.51 36.04
N GLU A 352 -15.21 -9.88 35.79
CA GLU A 352 -16.23 -8.88 35.52
C GLU A 352 -16.43 -7.99 36.75
N LEU A 353 -16.51 -6.69 36.52
CA LEU A 353 -16.88 -5.72 37.54
C LEU A 353 -18.37 -5.91 37.86
N PRO A 354 -18.74 -6.14 39.15
CA PRO A 354 -20.14 -6.23 39.56
C PRO A 354 -20.82 -4.85 39.44
N ASP A 355 -22.14 -4.79 39.64
CA ASP A 355 -22.87 -3.52 39.68
C ASP A 355 -22.21 -2.55 40.67
N VAL A 356 -21.77 -1.41 40.15
CA VAL A 356 -20.99 -0.43 40.90
C VAL A 356 -21.84 0.68 41.51
N ALA A 357 -21.49 1.08 42.73
CA ALA A 357 -22.02 2.27 43.39
C ALA A 357 -21.30 3.55 42.91
N GLY A 358 -20.10 3.42 42.34
CA GLY A 358 -19.33 4.53 41.78
C GLY A 358 -18.36 5.20 42.76
N ASP A 359 -17.81 4.45 43.71
CA ASP A 359 -16.72 4.89 44.59
C ASP A 359 -15.39 4.89 43.83
N ILE A 360 -14.75 6.05 43.63
CA ILE A 360 -13.52 6.17 42.83
C ILE A 360 -12.35 6.60 43.72
N GLN A 361 -11.27 5.81 43.70
CA GLN A 361 -10.07 6.09 44.50
C GLN A 361 -8.81 6.10 43.64
N PHE A 362 -7.99 7.14 43.79
CA PHE A 362 -6.64 7.23 43.25
C PHE A 362 -5.66 7.07 44.40
N GLU A 363 -4.68 6.17 44.25
CA GLU A 363 -3.64 5.92 45.24
C GLU A 363 -2.25 6.05 44.61
N ASP A 364 -1.56 7.13 44.95
CA ASP A 364 -0.18 7.49 44.56
C ASP A 364 0.07 7.38 43.05
N VAL A 365 -0.89 7.87 42.27
CA VAL A 365 -0.90 7.73 40.82
C VAL A 365 0.09 8.68 40.16
N SER A 366 1.06 8.12 39.47
CA SER A 366 1.98 8.86 38.60
C SER A 366 1.79 8.42 37.15
N PHE A 367 1.67 9.40 36.24
CA PHE A 367 1.39 9.14 34.83
C PHE A 367 2.19 10.01 33.87
N SER A 368 2.60 9.44 32.72
CA SER A 368 3.20 10.16 31.59
C SER A 368 2.70 9.64 30.24
N TYR A 369 2.53 10.52 29.25
CA TYR A 369 2.32 10.08 27.86
C TYR A 369 3.67 9.75 27.23
N GLY A 370 3.86 8.52 26.76
CA GLY A 370 5.07 8.11 26.03
C GLY A 370 6.38 8.11 26.85
N GLY A 371 6.33 8.24 28.18
CA GLY A 371 7.50 8.13 29.06
C GLY A 371 8.42 9.35 29.16
N GLU A 372 8.18 10.42 28.40
CA GLU A 372 9.11 11.56 28.33
C GLU A 372 8.91 12.58 29.44
N ARG A 373 7.65 12.97 29.72
CA ARG A 373 7.32 13.97 30.73
C ARG A 373 6.12 13.52 31.56
N ALA A 374 6.35 13.38 32.87
CA ALA A 374 5.27 13.10 33.81
C ALA A 374 4.26 14.26 33.83
N VAL A 375 3.00 13.87 33.74
CA VAL A 375 1.81 14.73 33.75
C VAL A 375 1.13 14.68 35.12
N LEU A 376 1.10 13.50 35.75
CA LEU A 376 0.62 13.30 37.11
C LEU A 376 1.77 12.81 37.99
N HIS A 377 1.81 13.30 39.22
CA HIS A 377 2.82 12.99 40.23
C HIS A 377 2.14 12.65 41.55
N ASP A 378 2.24 11.39 41.96
CA ASP A 378 1.78 10.88 43.26
C ASP A 378 0.38 11.38 43.66
N VAL A 379 -0.56 11.32 42.71
CA VAL A 379 -1.93 11.84 42.87
C VAL A 379 -2.77 10.86 43.69
N SER A 380 -3.32 11.33 44.80
CA SER A 380 -4.18 10.57 45.70
C SER A 380 -5.44 11.35 46.06
N PHE A 381 -6.62 10.78 45.79
CA PHE A 381 -7.92 11.35 46.17
C PHE A 381 -9.01 10.28 46.18
N HIS A 382 -10.15 10.59 46.79
CA HIS A 382 -11.31 9.72 46.90
C HIS A 382 -12.59 10.49 46.57
N VAL A 383 -13.41 9.96 45.67
CA VAL A 383 -14.72 10.49 45.28
C VAL A 383 -15.76 9.45 45.66
N ARG A 384 -16.72 9.82 46.52
CA ARG A 384 -17.72 8.87 47.03
C ARG A 384 -18.90 8.76 46.07
N PRO A 385 -19.70 7.68 46.16
CA PRO A 385 -20.93 7.54 45.41
C PRO A 385 -21.84 8.78 45.54
N GLY A 386 -22.22 9.37 44.40
CA GLY A 386 -23.08 10.54 44.32
C GLY A 386 -22.38 11.90 44.47
N ASP A 387 -21.07 11.94 44.74
CA ASP A 387 -20.32 13.19 44.81
C ASP A 387 -20.13 13.83 43.43
N VAL A 388 -20.14 15.16 43.39
CA VAL A 388 -19.73 15.95 42.21
C VAL A 388 -18.33 16.50 42.47
N ALA A 389 -17.33 15.91 41.81
CA ALA A 389 -15.94 16.37 41.89
C ALA A 389 -15.59 17.32 40.74
N ALA A 390 -14.97 18.46 41.04
CA ALA A 390 -14.51 19.43 40.05
C ALA A 390 -12.99 19.59 40.07
N PHE A 391 -12.33 19.30 38.94
CA PHE A 391 -10.89 19.48 38.79
C PHE A 391 -10.57 20.84 38.13
N VAL A 392 -9.87 21.71 38.86
CA VAL A 392 -9.56 23.09 38.43
C VAL A 392 -8.06 23.32 38.40
N GLY A 393 -7.56 24.03 37.39
CA GLY A 393 -6.15 24.37 37.26
C GLY A 393 -5.78 24.84 35.85
N PRO A 394 -4.56 25.36 35.65
CA PRO A 394 -4.09 25.85 34.36
C PRO A 394 -4.07 24.74 33.29
N SER A 395 -4.01 25.13 32.01
CA SER A 395 -3.82 24.17 30.92
C SER A 395 -2.52 23.37 31.14
N GLY A 396 -2.56 22.05 30.89
CA GLY A 396 -1.44 21.15 31.15
C GLY A 396 -1.32 20.60 32.58
N ALA A 397 -2.19 20.99 33.52
CA ALA A 397 -2.17 20.48 34.90
C ALA A 397 -2.63 19.00 35.07
N GLY A 398 -2.87 18.25 33.99
CA GLY A 398 -3.25 16.83 34.06
C GLY A 398 -4.73 16.53 34.30
N LYS A 399 -5.62 17.53 34.32
CA LYS A 399 -7.08 17.35 34.53
C LYS A 399 -7.70 16.33 33.57
N THR A 400 -7.47 16.49 32.27
CA THR A 400 -7.95 15.58 31.21
C THR A 400 -7.33 14.19 31.34
N THR A 401 -6.11 14.10 31.88
CA THR A 401 -5.43 12.83 32.12
C THR A 401 -6.10 12.06 33.25
N ILE A 402 -6.48 12.73 34.35
CA ILE A 402 -7.24 12.10 35.44
C ILE A 402 -8.54 11.49 34.90
N THR A 403 -9.30 12.25 34.11
CA THR A 403 -10.56 11.76 33.51
C THR A 403 -10.35 10.62 32.52
N ALA A 404 -9.16 10.52 31.89
CA ALA A 404 -8.84 9.45 30.95
C ALA A 404 -8.38 8.15 31.63
N LEU A 405 -7.92 8.22 32.89
CA LEU A 405 -7.47 7.04 33.66
C LEU A 405 -8.65 6.25 34.26
N VAL A 406 -9.77 6.91 34.59
CA VAL A 406 -10.97 6.27 35.15
C VAL A 406 -11.61 5.24 34.20
N PRO A 407 -11.85 5.52 32.90
CA PRO A 407 -12.32 4.50 31.95
C PRO A 407 -11.20 3.61 31.42
N ARG A 408 -10.00 3.71 32.03
CA ARG A 408 -8.79 2.99 31.68
C ARG A 408 -8.45 3.09 30.18
N PHE A 409 -8.39 4.32 29.65
CA PHE A 409 -7.78 4.56 28.34
C PHE A 409 -6.25 4.48 28.39
N TYR A 410 -5.69 4.62 29.59
CA TYR A 410 -4.28 4.47 29.89
C TYR A 410 -4.14 3.76 31.24
N ASP A 411 -3.07 2.98 31.40
CA ASP A 411 -2.68 2.43 32.69
C ASP A 411 -1.64 3.35 33.37
N PRO A 412 -1.75 3.58 34.69
CA PRO A 412 -0.77 4.39 35.41
C PRO A 412 0.60 3.68 35.51
N GLN A 413 1.70 4.42 35.39
CA GLN A 413 3.05 3.87 35.54
C GLN A 413 3.37 3.51 37.00
N ARG A 414 2.83 4.24 37.97
CA ARG A 414 2.89 3.94 39.41
C ARG A 414 1.56 4.26 40.07
N GLY A 415 1.30 3.60 41.21
CA GLY A 415 0.04 3.71 41.94
C GLY A 415 -1.04 2.79 41.35
N ARG A 416 -2.28 3.03 41.77
CA ARG A 416 -3.46 2.33 41.26
C ARG A 416 -4.69 3.22 41.29
N VAL A 417 -5.62 2.93 40.38
CA VAL A 417 -6.95 3.52 40.35
C VAL A 417 -7.93 2.41 40.69
N LEU A 418 -8.85 2.68 41.60
CA LEU A 418 -9.86 1.74 42.05
C LEU A 418 -11.26 2.26 41.78
N VAL A 419 -12.17 1.33 41.46
CA VAL A 419 -13.62 1.57 41.46
C VAL A 419 -14.26 0.54 42.39
N ASP A 420 -14.99 1.01 43.40
CA ASP A 420 -15.58 0.19 44.47
C ASP A 420 -14.58 -0.82 45.08
N GLY A 421 -13.35 -0.35 45.31
CA GLY A 421 -12.25 -1.16 45.85
C GLY A 421 -11.58 -2.14 44.89
N HIS A 422 -12.01 -2.24 43.64
CA HIS A 422 -11.40 -3.09 42.62
C HIS A 422 -10.35 -2.29 41.81
N ASP A 423 -9.11 -2.79 41.73
CA ASP A 423 -8.08 -2.20 40.87
C ASP A 423 -8.50 -2.34 39.41
N LEU A 424 -8.54 -1.22 38.68
CA LEU A 424 -8.99 -1.18 37.29
C LEU A 424 -8.18 -2.10 36.35
N ARG A 425 -6.96 -2.46 36.73
CA ARG A 425 -6.11 -3.40 35.99
C ARG A 425 -6.51 -4.86 36.19
N THR A 426 -7.43 -5.17 37.09
CA THR A 426 -7.85 -6.54 37.42
C THR A 426 -9.26 -6.88 36.95
N VAL A 427 -9.96 -5.91 36.34
CA VAL A 427 -11.33 -6.08 35.86
C VAL A 427 -11.41 -6.01 34.35
N THR A 428 -12.51 -6.53 33.78
CA THR A 428 -12.69 -6.48 32.33
C THR A 428 -13.01 -5.06 31.84
N LEU A 429 -12.42 -4.62 30.73
CA LEU A 429 -12.67 -3.28 30.19
C LEU A 429 -14.12 -3.08 29.75
N GLU A 430 -14.77 -4.15 29.26
CA GLU A 430 -16.17 -4.10 28.84
C GLU A 430 -17.09 -3.80 30.03
N SER A 431 -16.92 -4.51 31.14
CA SER A 431 -17.72 -4.26 32.35
C SER A 431 -17.44 -2.88 32.93
N LEU A 432 -16.18 -2.45 32.99
CA LEU A 432 -15.80 -1.12 33.46
C LEU A 432 -16.43 0.01 32.63
N ARG A 433 -16.33 -0.07 31.29
CA ARG A 433 -16.78 1.02 30.40
C ARG A 433 -18.30 1.05 30.23
N ARG A 434 -18.99 -0.07 30.48
CA ARG A 434 -20.47 -0.13 30.49
C ARG A 434 -21.08 0.80 31.55
N ASP A 435 -20.43 0.90 32.70
CA ASP A 435 -20.94 1.64 33.86
C ASP A 435 -20.35 3.06 34.00
N ILE A 436 -19.56 3.52 33.00
CA ILE A 436 -18.95 4.85 32.97
C ILE A 436 -19.44 5.64 31.74
N GLY A 437 -20.15 6.74 31.99
CA GLY A 437 -20.46 7.74 30.96
C GLY A 437 -19.32 8.75 30.76
N ILE A 438 -18.95 9.05 29.52
CA ILE A 438 -17.90 10.02 29.19
C ILE A 438 -18.43 11.04 28.19
N VAL A 439 -18.15 12.32 28.44
CA VAL A 439 -18.38 13.42 27.49
C VAL A 439 -17.08 14.20 27.36
N THR A 440 -16.53 14.26 26.14
CA THR A 440 -15.26 14.93 25.84
C THR A 440 -15.45 16.38 25.41
N GLN A 441 -14.40 17.20 25.52
CA GLN A 441 -14.43 18.60 25.09
C GLN A 441 -14.60 18.73 23.57
N GLU A 442 -13.92 17.90 22.80
CA GLU A 442 -14.16 17.73 21.36
C GLU A 442 -15.09 16.53 21.21
N THR A 443 -16.35 16.79 20.86
CA THR A 443 -17.33 15.75 20.56
C THR A 443 -17.22 15.33 19.10
N TYR A 444 -17.48 14.04 18.84
CA TYR A 444 -17.50 13.48 17.50
C TYR A 444 -18.84 12.80 17.26
N LEU A 445 -19.41 13.02 16.07
CA LEU A 445 -20.61 12.33 15.61
C LEU A 445 -20.26 11.56 14.34
N PHE A 446 -20.77 10.35 14.22
CA PHE A 446 -20.69 9.60 12.97
C PHE A 446 -21.60 10.23 11.93
N HIS A 447 -21.19 10.18 10.67
CA HIS A 447 -22.00 10.62 9.53
C HIS A 447 -23.20 9.70 9.34
N ASP A 448 -24.26 9.96 10.10
CA ASP A 448 -25.48 9.15 10.20
C ASP A 448 -26.60 10.00 10.84
N THR A 449 -27.78 9.45 11.03
CA THR A 449 -28.88 10.16 11.67
C THR A 449 -28.59 10.47 13.14
N ILE A 450 -29.26 11.49 13.68
CA ILE A 450 -29.23 11.81 15.11
C ILE A 450 -29.67 10.58 15.92
N ALA A 451 -30.71 9.86 15.48
CA ALA A 451 -31.19 8.64 16.12
C ALA A 451 -30.11 7.56 16.19
N THR A 452 -29.38 7.30 15.10
CA THR A 452 -28.30 6.30 15.07
C THR A 452 -27.16 6.71 16.01
N ASN A 453 -26.76 7.98 16.00
CA ASN A 453 -25.73 8.49 16.91
C ASN A 453 -26.14 8.36 18.39
N LEU A 454 -27.39 8.66 18.74
CA LEU A 454 -27.90 8.50 20.11
C LEU A 454 -27.99 7.02 20.53
N ARG A 455 -28.35 6.13 19.61
CA ARG A 455 -28.37 4.66 19.84
C ARG A 455 -26.99 4.04 19.99
N TYR A 456 -25.92 4.75 19.64
CA TYR A 456 -24.56 4.23 19.75
C TYR A 456 -24.23 3.74 21.18
N GLY A 457 -24.72 4.43 22.21
CA GLY A 457 -24.53 4.03 23.61
C GLY A 457 -25.41 2.85 24.09
N LYS A 458 -26.58 2.65 23.48
CA LYS A 458 -27.49 1.53 23.76
C LYS A 458 -28.23 1.15 22.46
N PRO A 459 -27.70 0.21 21.66
CA PRO A 459 -28.27 -0.12 20.35
C PRO A 459 -29.72 -0.59 20.38
N THR A 460 -30.17 -1.10 21.52
CA THR A 460 -31.54 -1.58 21.75
C THR A 460 -32.50 -0.51 22.27
N ALA A 461 -32.07 0.75 22.40
CA ALA A 461 -32.90 1.84 22.90
C ALA A 461 -34.10 2.12 21.97
N THR A 462 -35.27 2.16 22.58
CA THR A 462 -36.54 2.54 21.93
C THR A 462 -36.56 4.03 21.60
N ASP A 463 -37.36 4.44 20.62
CA ASP A 463 -37.51 5.87 20.28
C ASP A 463 -37.95 6.71 21.49
N ALA A 464 -38.80 6.14 22.35
CA ALA A 464 -39.26 6.80 23.57
C ALA A 464 -38.13 7.05 24.58
N GLU A 465 -37.21 6.08 24.75
CA GLU A 465 -36.03 6.25 25.61
C GLU A 465 -35.09 7.32 25.04
N ILE A 466 -34.90 7.36 23.72
CA ILE A 466 -34.07 8.38 23.05
C ILE A 466 -34.65 9.76 23.25
N GLU A 467 -35.96 9.92 23.06
CA GLU A 467 -36.65 11.20 23.22
C GLU A 467 -36.63 11.66 24.69
N ALA A 468 -36.78 10.72 25.64
CA ALA A 468 -36.63 11.02 27.07
C ALA A 468 -35.21 11.48 27.42
N ALA A 469 -34.17 10.83 26.88
CA ALA A 469 -32.78 11.23 27.06
C ALA A 469 -32.49 12.59 26.43
N ALA A 470 -33.01 12.86 25.23
CA ALA A 470 -32.87 14.16 24.55
C ALA A 470 -33.56 15.30 25.32
N ARG A 471 -34.72 15.03 25.94
CA ARG A 471 -35.38 15.97 26.85
C ARG A 471 -34.55 16.23 28.10
N ALA A 472 -34.02 15.19 28.74
CA ALA A 472 -33.17 15.32 29.93
C ALA A 472 -31.88 16.10 29.63
N ALA A 473 -31.32 15.94 28.43
CA ALA A 473 -30.16 16.68 27.93
C ALA A 473 -30.50 18.08 27.38
N ASN A 474 -31.76 18.50 27.42
CA ASN A 474 -32.26 19.79 26.94
C ASN A 474 -31.95 20.07 25.45
N ILE A 475 -32.00 19.03 24.60
CA ILE A 475 -31.74 19.13 23.15
C ILE A 475 -32.95 18.72 22.28
N ALA A 476 -34.00 18.14 22.87
CA ALA A 476 -35.21 17.72 22.14
C ALA A 476 -35.83 18.85 21.29
N ASP A 477 -36.01 20.05 21.85
CA ASP A 477 -36.58 21.20 21.14
C ASP A 477 -35.76 21.63 19.92
N PHE A 478 -34.43 21.44 19.96
CA PHE A 478 -33.56 21.72 18.82
C PHE A 478 -33.76 20.67 17.73
N ILE A 479 -33.77 19.39 18.12
CA ILE A 479 -33.98 18.27 17.19
C ILE A 479 -35.35 18.40 16.50
N ASP A 480 -36.40 18.76 17.24
CA ASP A 480 -37.76 18.91 16.68
C ASP A 480 -37.91 20.04 15.67
N ARG A 481 -37.00 21.02 15.66
CA ARG A 481 -36.95 22.11 14.68
C ARG A 481 -36.22 21.73 13.39
N LEU A 482 -35.50 20.61 13.38
CA LEU A 482 -34.82 20.13 12.18
C LEU A 482 -35.83 19.53 11.20
N PRO A 483 -35.61 19.64 9.87
CA PRO A 483 -36.55 19.16 8.86
C PRO A 483 -36.92 17.68 9.01
N GLU A 484 -35.94 16.83 9.35
CA GLU A 484 -36.09 15.38 9.47
C GLU A 484 -36.06 14.92 10.94
N ARG A 485 -36.02 15.86 11.89
CA ARG A 485 -35.94 15.60 13.34
C ARG A 485 -34.83 14.61 13.68
N TYR A 486 -35.14 13.50 14.33
CA TYR A 486 -34.20 12.45 14.70
C TYR A 486 -33.58 11.71 13.51
N GLU A 487 -34.21 11.74 12.34
CA GLU A 487 -33.67 11.16 11.10
C GLU A 487 -32.71 12.12 10.37
N THR A 488 -32.55 13.35 10.88
CA THR A 488 -31.60 14.31 10.29
C THR A 488 -30.19 13.75 10.33
N VAL A 489 -29.52 13.69 9.18
CA VAL A 489 -28.13 13.27 9.08
C VAL A 489 -27.21 14.36 9.65
N VAL A 490 -26.29 13.97 10.52
CA VAL A 490 -25.28 14.80 11.18
C VAL A 490 -23.90 14.14 11.07
N GLY A 491 -22.82 14.90 11.31
CA GLY A 491 -21.44 14.43 11.20
C GLY A 491 -20.72 15.02 10.00
#